data_AF-A0A954Y3J3-F1
#
_entry.id   AF-A0A954Y3J3-F1
#
_cell.length_a   1.000
_cell.length_b   1.000
_cell.length_c   1.000
_cell.angle_alpha   90.00
_cell.angle_beta   90.00
_cell.angle_gamma   90.00
#
_symmetry.space_group_name_H-M   'P 1'
#
loop_
_entity.id
_entity.type
_entity.pdbx_description
1 polymer ?
#
loop_
_entity_poly.entity_id
_entity_poly.type
_entity_poly.pdbx_seq_one_letter_code
_entity_poly.pdbx_strand_id
1 'polypeptide(L)'
;YFPDPWWKKRHHKRRVLNADFLNNVARTLRPGGRFHFWTDVKDYYAATLELIAAETPLKGPFPVPQTLAEDDLDYRTHFERRTRLANLPVYRSEFEA
;
A
#
# COMPACT_ATOMS: atom_id res chain seq x y z
N TYR A 1 -0.89 4.50 -6.40
CA TYR A 1 -2.03 5.37 -6.04
C TYR A 1 -2.20 5.31 -4.52
N PHE A 2 -2.13 6.44 -3.81
CA PHE A 2 -2.15 6.49 -2.34
C PHE A 2 -3.58 6.63 -1.83
N PRO A 3 -4.20 5.60 -1.21
CA PRO A 3 -5.48 5.77 -0.56
C PRO A 3 -5.31 6.62 0.70
N ASP A 4 -6.15 7.66 0.84
CA ASP A 4 -6.07 8.75 1.83
C ASP A 4 -5.71 8.31 3.28
N PRO A 5 -4.87 9.09 3.99
CA PRO A 5 -4.36 8.75 5.32
C PRO A 5 -5.42 9.03 6.40
N TRP A 6 -6.22 8.02 6.71
CA TRP A 6 -7.22 8.08 7.78
C TRP A 6 -6.59 7.87 9.18
N TRP A 7 -5.92 8.89 9.70
CA TRP A 7 -5.23 8.87 10.99
C TRP A 7 -6.13 8.74 12.25
N LYS A 8 -7.44 8.97 12.13
CA LYS A 8 -8.38 8.88 13.28
C LYS A 8 -9.03 7.49 13.36
N LYS A 9 -9.09 6.89 14.56
CA LYS A 9 -9.79 5.60 14.83
C LYS A 9 -11.19 5.53 14.23
N ARG A 10 -11.96 6.63 14.26
CA ARG A 10 -13.32 6.72 13.68
C ARG A 10 -13.37 6.51 12.16
N HIS A 11 -12.26 6.73 11.46
CA HIS A 11 -12.14 6.58 10.02
C HIS A 11 -11.52 5.24 9.62
N HIS A 12 -11.22 4.34 10.56
CA HIS A 12 -10.73 2.99 10.23
C HIS A 12 -11.74 2.23 9.37
N LYS A 13 -13.05 2.47 9.57
CA LYS A 13 -14.13 1.93 8.71
C LYS A 13 -14.14 2.49 7.28
N ARG A 14 -13.42 3.58 7.01
CA ARG A 14 -13.28 4.21 5.67
C ARG A 14 -11.96 3.83 4.98
N ARG A 15 -11.14 2.98 5.62
CA ARG A 15 -9.94 2.43 4.99
C ARG A 15 -10.38 1.56 3.82
N VAL A 16 -9.77 1.79 2.66
CA VAL A 16 -10.05 1.03 1.42
C VAL A 16 -9.63 -0.44 1.60
N LEU A 17 -8.55 -0.68 2.36
CA LEU A 17 -8.08 -2.02 2.69
C LEU A 17 -8.77 -2.50 3.97
N ASN A 18 -9.79 -3.33 3.78
CA ASN A 18 -10.46 -4.12 4.81
C ASN A 18 -10.34 -5.61 4.46
N ALA A 19 -10.75 -6.49 5.37
CA ALA A 19 -10.65 -7.95 5.17
C ALA A 19 -11.37 -8.40 3.89
N ASP A 20 -12.61 -7.93 3.68
CA ASP A 20 -13.41 -8.27 2.50
C ASP A 20 -12.74 -7.88 1.18
N PHE A 21 -12.10 -6.71 1.14
CA PHE A 21 -11.37 -6.24 -0.03
C PHE A 21 -10.15 -7.11 -0.29
N LEU A 22 -9.36 -7.40 0.75
CA LEU A 22 -8.16 -8.24 0.63
C LEU A 22 -8.51 -9.67 0.19
N ASN A 23 -9.59 -10.25 0.72
CA ASN A 23 -10.10 -11.54 0.31
C ASN A 23 -10.56 -11.55 -1.16
N ASN A 24 -11.22 -10.48 -1.61
CA ASN A 24 -11.57 -10.34 -3.02
C ASN A 24 -10.35 -10.19 -3.93
N VAL A 25 -9.32 -9.46 -3.48
CA VAL A 25 -8.06 -9.31 -4.21
C VAL A 25 -7.36 -10.67 -4.33
N ALA A 26 -7.19 -11.39 -3.21
CA ALA A 26 -6.58 -12.72 -3.20
C ALA A 26 -7.33 -13.71 -4.10
N ARG A 27 -8.67 -13.66 -4.11
CA ARG A 27 -9.51 -14.50 -4.98
C ARG A 27 -9.40 -14.15 -6.47
N THR A 28 -9.17 -12.88 -6.79
CA THR A 28 -9.14 -12.39 -8.19
C THR A 28 -7.74 -12.49 -8.81
N LEU A 29 -6.71 -12.55 -7.98
CA LEU A 29 -5.34 -12.74 -8.44
C LEU A 29 -5.19 -14.13 -9.07
N ARG A 30 -4.57 -14.15 -10.24
CA ARG A 30 -4.11 -15.39 -10.86
C ARG A 30 -2.92 -15.93 -10.05
N PRO A 31 -2.65 -17.25 -10.07
CA PRO A 31 -1.42 -17.80 -9.50
C PRO A 31 -0.18 -17.04 -10.01
N GLY A 32 0.70 -16.60 -9.12
CA GLY A 32 1.86 -15.75 -9.45
C GLY A 32 1.52 -14.27 -9.71
N GLY A 33 0.27 -13.87 -9.49
CA GLY A 33 -0.18 -12.48 -9.54
C GLY A 33 0.38 -11.68 -8.36
N ARG A 34 0.70 -10.41 -8.59
CA ARG A 34 1.30 -9.53 -7.58
C ARG A 34 0.32 -8.49 -7.07
N PHE A 35 0.35 -8.26 -5.76
CA PHE A 35 -0.37 -7.19 -5.08
C PHE A 35 0.64 -6.20 -4.49
N HIS A 36 0.59 -4.96 -4.96
CA HIS A 36 1.45 -3.88 -4.49
C HIS A 36 0.70 -2.99 -3.49
N PHE A 37 1.25 -2.80 -2.30
CA PHE A 37 0.68 -1.94 -1.27
C PHE A 37 1.68 -0.89 -0.78
N TRP A 38 1.31 0.38 -0.90
CA TRP A 38 2.13 1.53 -0.51
C TRP A 38 1.33 2.51 0.36
N THR A 39 1.92 2.98 1.47
CA THR A 39 1.33 3.99 2.36
C THR A 39 2.42 4.82 3.05
N ASP A 40 2.13 6.07 3.36
CA ASP A 40 2.96 6.99 4.14
C ASP A 40 2.68 6.93 5.66
N VAL A 41 1.73 6.09 6.10
CA VAL A 41 1.33 5.94 7.51
C VAL A 41 1.85 4.63 8.08
N LYS A 42 2.84 4.70 8.98
CA LYS A 42 3.48 3.52 9.60
C LYS A 42 2.50 2.58 10.29
N ASP A 43 1.58 3.11 11.10
CA ASP A 43 0.61 2.28 11.83
C ASP A 43 -0.39 1.61 10.88
N TYR A 44 -0.73 2.28 9.77
CA TYR A 44 -1.61 1.72 8.77
C TYR A 44 -0.90 0.62 7.97
N TYR A 45 0.39 0.81 7.68
CA TYR A 45 1.22 -0.20 7.07
C TYR A 45 1.26 -1.46 7.93
N ALA A 46 1.65 -1.34 9.19
CA ALA A 46 1.73 -2.47 10.12
C ALA A 46 0.39 -3.22 10.25
N ALA A 47 -0.72 -2.49 10.48
CA ALA A 47 -2.04 -3.09 10.59
C ALA A 47 -2.49 -3.81 9.30
N THR A 48 -2.08 -3.30 8.14
CA THR A 48 -2.43 -3.91 6.84
C THR A 48 -1.61 -5.18 6.60
N LEU A 49 -0.33 -5.18 6.97
CA LEU A 49 0.51 -6.38 6.89
C LEU A 49 -0.06 -7.52 7.75
N GLU A 50 -0.44 -7.21 8.99
CA GLU A 50 -1.10 -8.17 9.89
C GLU A 50 -2.41 -8.70 9.30
N LEU A 51 -3.23 -7.81 8.72
CA LEU A 51 -4.50 -8.19 8.12
C LEU A 51 -4.31 -9.11 6.90
N ILE A 52 -3.34 -8.80 6.03
CA ILE A 52 -3.02 -9.63 4.86
C ILE A 52 -2.56 -11.02 5.28
N ALA A 53 -1.69 -11.09 6.29
CA ALA A 53 -1.19 -12.36 6.81
C ALA A 53 -2.28 -13.20 7.50
N ALA A 54 -3.29 -12.57 8.10
CA ALA A 54 -4.39 -13.26 8.76
C ALA A 54 -5.51 -13.70 7.81
N GLU A 55 -5.87 -12.85 6.84
CA GLU A 55 -7.06 -13.05 6.01
C GLU A 55 -6.76 -13.75 4.68
N THR A 56 -5.53 -13.64 4.16
CA THR A 56 -5.24 -14.07 2.78
C THR A 56 -4.09 -15.09 2.69
N PRO A 57 -4.08 -15.97 1.68
CA PRO A 57 -2.97 -16.89 1.42
C PRO A 57 -1.77 -16.23 0.71
N LEU A 58 -1.75 -14.90 0.60
CA LEU A 58 -0.71 -14.18 -0.14
C LEU A 58 0.66 -14.32 0.54
N LYS A 59 1.70 -14.60 -0.24
CA LYS A 59 3.09 -14.68 0.21
C LYS A 59 3.73 -13.29 0.25
N GLY A 60 4.47 -12.99 1.31
CA GLY A 60 5.14 -11.70 1.50
C GLY A 60 5.27 -11.35 3.00
N PRO A 61 5.50 -10.08 3.35
CA PRO A 61 5.75 -8.95 2.45
C PRO A 61 7.17 -9.01 1.85
N PHE A 62 7.27 -8.84 0.53
CA PHE A 62 8.54 -8.66 -0.16
C PHE A 62 8.95 -7.17 -0.12
N PRO A 63 10.23 -6.86 0.15
CA PRO A 63 10.72 -5.48 0.15
C PRO A 63 10.73 -4.93 -1.27
N VAL A 64 10.07 -3.79 -1.48
CA VAL A 64 10.10 -3.07 -2.77
C VAL A 64 11.23 -2.04 -2.71
N PRO A 65 12.21 -2.09 -3.62
CA PRO A 65 13.27 -1.07 -3.67
C PRO A 65 12.66 0.32 -3.81
N GLN A 66 13.19 1.28 -3.06
CA GLN A 66 12.88 2.68 -3.31
C GLN A 66 13.63 3.14 -4.55
N THR A 67 13.06 2.96 -5.74
CA THR A 67 13.59 3.65 -6.92
C THR A 67 13.33 5.14 -6.71
N LEU A 68 14.40 5.92 -6.52
CA LEU A 68 14.34 7.38 -6.59
C LEU A 68 14.05 7.72 -8.05
N ALA A 69 12.93 8.37 -8.32
CA ALA A 69 12.63 8.84 -9.67
C ALA A 69 13.68 9.88 -10.09
N GLU A 70 14.42 9.57 -11.15
CA GLU A 70 15.54 10.38 -11.66
C GLU A 70 15.08 11.69 -12.30
N ASP A 71 13.82 11.80 -12.74
CA ASP A 71 13.35 12.91 -13.57
C ASP A 71 12.04 13.56 -13.06
N ASP A 72 11.97 14.89 -13.15
CA ASP A 72 10.87 15.73 -12.62
C ASP A 72 9.64 15.80 -13.55
N LEU A 73 9.76 15.26 -14.77
CA LEU A 73 8.72 15.25 -15.80
C LEU A 73 7.84 13.99 -15.82
N ASP A 74 8.15 12.99 -15.00
CA ASP A 74 7.37 11.74 -14.91
C ASP A 74 6.09 11.87 -14.04
N TYR A 75 5.93 13.02 -13.37
CA TYR A 75 4.86 13.24 -12.41
C TYR A 75 3.58 13.78 -13.06
N ARG A 76 2.53 12.96 -13.09
CA ARG A 76 1.23 13.35 -13.66
C ARG A 76 0.34 14.10 -12.67
N THR A 77 0.66 14.15 -11.37
CA THR A 77 -0.22 14.78 -10.38
C THR A 77 0.50 15.68 -9.35
N HIS A 78 -0.17 16.74 -8.92
CA HIS A 78 0.30 17.68 -7.89
C HIS A 78 0.65 17.00 -6.55
N PHE A 79 0.04 15.85 -6.24
CA PHE A 79 0.28 15.10 -5.01
C PHE A 79 1.69 14.50 -4.96
N GLU A 80 2.17 13.93 -6.08
CA GLU A 80 3.49 13.29 -6.17
C GLU A 80 4.64 14.29 -5.93
N ARG A 81 4.50 15.53 -6.42
CA ARG A 81 5.45 16.62 -6.12
C ARG A 81 5.48 16.97 -4.63
N ARG A 82 4.33 17.02 -3.97
CA ARG A 82 4.23 17.43 -2.56
C ARG A 82 4.83 16.39 -1.62
N THR A 83 4.63 15.10 -1.90
CA THR A 83 5.17 14.00 -1.07
C THR A 83 6.70 13.91 -1.19
N ARG A 84 7.27 14.20 -2.37
CA ARG A 84 8.73 14.30 -2.57
C ARG A 84 9.34 15.47 -1.78
N LEU A 85 8.72 16.66 -1.83
CA LEU A 85 9.19 17.85 -1.10
C LEU A 85 9.17 17.68 0.42
N ALA A 86 8.32 16.78 0.96
CA ALA A 86 8.17 16.58 2.40
C ALA A 86 9.15 15.54 3.02
N ASN A 87 9.95 14.83 2.21
CA ASN A 87 10.90 13.80 2.66
C ASN A 87 10.32 12.77 3.63
N LEU A 88 9.03 12.44 3.48
CA LEU A 88 8.32 11.53 4.38
C LEU A 88 8.58 10.07 3.97
N PRO A 89 8.80 9.15 4.92
CA PRO A 89 9.02 7.75 4.62
C PRO A 89 7.76 7.14 4.01
N VAL A 90 7.87 6.65 2.77
CA VAL A 90 6.82 5.85 2.13
C VAL A 90 7.12 4.38 2.39
N TYR A 91 6.21 3.71 3.10
CA TYR A 91 6.28 2.28 3.35
C TYR A 91 5.71 1.53 2.15
N ARG A 92 6.45 0.54 1.66
CA ARG A 92 6.10 -0.24 0.47
C ARG A 92 6.25 -1.73 0.75
N SER A 93 5.31 -2.53 0.26
CA SER A 93 5.35 -3.99 0.32
C SER A 93 4.71 -4.59 -0.92
N GLU A 94 5.27 -5.72 -1.35
CA GLU A 94 4.73 -6.57 -2.40
C GLU A 94 4.30 -7.92 -1.86
N PHE A 95 3.24 -8.47 -2.46
CA PHE A 95 2.70 -9.78 -2.13
C PHE A 95 2.42 -10.58 -3.41
N GLU A 96 2.47 -11.91 -3.31
CA GLU A 96 2.25 -12.84 -4.42
C GLU A 96 1.16 -13.85 -4.07
N ALA A 97 0.29 -14.17 -5.04
CA ALA A 97 -0.79 -15.16 -4.90
C ALA A 97 -0.34 -16.61 -5.18
#